data_AF-A0A6V7WAL6-F1
#
_entry.id   AF-A0A6V7WAL6-F1
#
_cell.length_a   1.000
_cell.length_b   1.000
_cell.length_c   1.000
_cell.angle_alpha   90.00
_cell.angle_beta   90.00
_cell.angle_gamma   90.00
#
_symmetry.space_group_name_H-M   'P 1'
#
loop_
_entity.id
_entity.type
_entity.pdbx_description
1 polymer ?
#
loop_
_entity_poly.entity_id
_entity_poly.type
_entity_poly.pdbx_seq_one_letter_code
_entity_poly.pdbx_strand_id
1 'polypeptide(L)'
;MPNVKEALHIPSNLNIKWEECSDDVFYNYTSTSPIEMANFTKIILNANIRMLFYYGDLDVVCNFLLGQRFTEQLGYKVKNAKYPWIVNGQIGGFATEYVNGLTFTTGNK
;
A
#
# COMPACT_ATOMS: atom_id res chain seq x y z
N MET A 1 3.39 -28.53 7.70
CA MET A 1 4.29 -28.93 8.80
C MET A 1 3.48 -29.02 10.09
N PRO A 2 3.20 -30.23 10.63
CA PRO A 2 2.34 -30.40 11.80
C PRO A 2 2.83 -29.67 13.06
N ASN A 3 4.13 -29.72 13.34
CA ASN A 3 4.79 -29.01 14.43
C ASN A 3 4.62 -27.48 14.34
N VAL A 4 4.66 -26.90 13.13
CA VAL A 4 4.44 -25.46 12.93
C VAL A 4 2.98 -25.09 13.19
N LYS A 5 2.03 -25.92 12.74
CA LYS A 5 0.60 -25.73 13.01
C LYS A 5 0.28 -25.77 14.50
N GLU A 6 0.88 -26.72 15.22
CA GLU A 6 0.73 -26.85 16.67
C GLU A 6 1.33 -25.64 17.42
N ALA A 7 2.53 -25.19 17.05
CA ALA A 7 3.18 -24.02 17.64
C ALA A 7 2.40 -22.71 17.41
N LEU A 8 1.67 -22.61 16.29
CA LEU A 8 0.77 -21.49 15.99
C LEU A 8 -0.65 -21.69 16.53
N HIS A 9 -0.89 -22.75 17.31
CA HIS A 9 -2.18 -23.11 17.90
C HIS A 9 -3.31 -23.28 16.87
N ILE A 10 -2.99 -23.79 15.68
CA ILE A 10 -3.99 -24.15 14.68
C ILE A 10 -4.72 -25.42 15.17
N PRO A 11 -6.06 -25.39 15.29
CA PRO A 11 -6.82 -26.54 15.77
C PRO A 11 -6.56 -27.81 14.97
N SER A 12 -6.26 -28.91 15.66
CA SER A 12 -5.89 -30.19 15.03
C SER A 12 -7.04 -30.85 14.26
N ASN A 13 -8.29 -30.48 14.57
CA ASN A 13 -9.48 -30.93 13.88
C ASN A 13 -9.72 -30.19 12.55
N LEU A 14 -9.03 -29.08 12.29
CA LEU A 14 -9.11 -28.38 11.01
C LEU A 14 -8.13 -29.01 10.02
N ASN A 15 -8.66 -29.87 9.15
CA ASN A 15 -7.89 -30.45 8.06
C ASN A 15 -7.78 -29.48 6.86
N ILE A 16 -7.25 -28.27 7.11
CA ILE A 16 -7.07 -27.23 6.09
C ILE A 16 -5.59 -27.18 5.70
N LYS A 17 -5.32 -27.14 4.40
CA LYS A 17 -3.98 -26.86 3.87
C LYS A 17 -3.78 -25.34 3.86
N TRP A 18 -2.64 -24.88 4.34
CA TRP A 18 -2.30 -23.47 4.25
C TRP A 18 -1.97 -23.12 2.80
N GLU A 19 -2.55 -22.04 2.31
CA GLU A 19 -2.34 -21.47 0.99
C GLU A 19 -2.21 -19.95 1.14
N GLU A 20 -1.43 -19.32 0.27
CA GLU A 20 -1.13 -17.88 0.34
C GLU A 20 -2.37 -17.04 -0.01
N CYS A 21 -3.14 -17.48 -1.01
CA CYS A 21 -4.36 -16.85 -1.48
C CYS A 21 -5.48 -17.89 -1.52
N SER A 22 -6.74 -17.45 -1.31
CA SER A 22 -7.93 -18.31 -1.47
C SER A 22 -8.68 -17.91 -2.73
N ASP A 23 -8.66 -18.79 -3.73
CA ASP A 23 -9.41 -18.61 -4.98
C ASP A 23 -10.92 -18.54 -4.73
N ASP A 24 -11.43 -19.34 -3.79
CA ASP A 24 -12.85 -19.32 -3.40
C ASP A 24 -13.26 -17.93 -2.89
N VAL A 25 -12.45 -17.30 -2.04
CA VAL A 25 -12.72 -15.92 -1.58
C VAL A 25 -12.61 -14.95 -2.74
N PHE A 26 -11.57 -15.07 -3.58
CA PHE A 26 -11.33 -14.17 -4.72
C PHE A 26 -12.49 -14.17 -5.72
N TYR A 27 -12.95 -15.35 -6.15
CA TYR A 27 -14.00 -15.47 -7.17
C TYR A 27 -15.41 -15.18 -6.65
N ASN A 28 -15.65 -15.33 -5.34
CA ASN A 28 -16.95 -15.03 -4.73
C ASN A 28 -17.03 -13.62 -4.12
N TYR A 29 -15.94 -12.85 -4.13
CA TYR A 29 -15.96 -11.47 -3.64
C TYR A 29 -16.72 -10.56 -4.60
N THR A 30 -17.76 -9.90 -4.10
CA THR A 30 -18.49 -8.87 -4.84
C THR A 30 -18.19 -7.50 -4.23
N SER A 31 -17.66 -6.58 -5.04
CA SER A 31 -17.44 -5.21 -4.60
C SER A 31 -18.78 -4.52 -4.37
N THR A 32 -19.05 -4.13 -3.13
CA THR A 32 -20.31 -3.49 -2.72
C THR A 32 -20.29 -1.97 -2.82
N SER A 33 -19.15 -1.37 -3.17
CA SER A 33 -18.97 0.07 -3.33
C SER A 33 -17.90 0.36 -4.38
N PRO A 34 -18.09 1.33 -5.28
CA PRO A 34 -16.95 1.92 -5.96
C PRO A 34 -16.13 2.63 -4.86
N ILE A 35 -15.10 1.96 -4.35
CA ILE A 35 -14.28 2.49 -3.27
C ILE A 35 -13.64 3.79 -3.76
N GLU A 36 -14.22 4.92 -3.37
CA GLU A 36 -13.64 6.23 -3.66
C GLU A 36 -12.52 6.50 -2.66
N MET A 37 -11.38 5.87 -2.88
CA MET A 37 -10.19 6.01 -2.03
C MET A 37 -9.75 7.46 -1.85
N ALA A 38 -10.09 8.35 -2.79
CA ALA A 38 -9.84 9.78 -2.66
C ALA A 38 -10.56 10.40 -1.45
N ASN A 39 -11.83 10.07 -1.22
CA ASN A 39 -12.59 10.60 -0.10
C ASN A 39 -12.09 10.06 1.24
N PHE A 40 -11.80 8.75 1.32
CA PHE A 40 -11.19 8.17 2.52
C PHE A 40 -9.84 8.79 2.84
N THR A 41 -9.00 8.98 1.82
CA THR A 41 -7.69 9.63 1.97
C THR A 41 -7.85 11.06 2.50
N LYS A 42 -8.79 11.83 1.97
CA LYS A 42 -9.10 13.19 2.45
C LYS A 42 -9.58 13.20 3.91
N ILE A 43 -10.44 12.26 4.30
CA ILE A 43 -10.94 12.14 5.68
C ILE A 43 -9.79 11.92 6.66
N ILE A 44 -8.89 10.98 6.35
CA ILE A 44 -7.74 10.63 7.20
C ILE A 44 -6.77 11.82 7.33
N LEU A 45 -6.45 12.47 6.21
CA LEU A 45 -5.53 13.61 6.19
C LEU A 45 -6.13 14.83 6.93
N ASN A 46 -7.43 15.07 6.80
CA ASN A 46 -8.13 16.13 7.54
C ASN A 46 -8.18 15.87 9.05
N ALA A 47 -8.06 14.61 9.47
CA ALA A 47 -7.88 14.23 10.88
C ALA A 47 -6.43 14.38 11.37
N ASN A 48 -5.54 15.00 10.58
CA ASN A 48 -4.10 15.15 10.84
C ASN A 48 -3.34 13.82 10.99
N ILE A 49 -3.83 12.76 10.38
CA ILE A 49 -3.14 11.47 10.32
C ILE A 49 -2.25 11.47 9.08
N ARG A 50 -0.95 11.22 9.28
CA ARG A 50 0.02 11.14 8.18
C ARG A 50 -0.23 9.91 7.33
N MET A 51 -0.12 10.04 6.01
CA MET A 51 -0.31 8.95 5.06
C MET A 51 0.88 8.81 4.11
N LEU A 52 1.24 7.57 3.82
CA LEU A 52 2.29 7.20 2.88
C LEU A 52 1.71 6.31 1.79
N PHE A 53 1.84 6.74 0.54
CA PHE A 53 1.67 5.87 -0.62
C PHE A 53 3.05 5.45 -1.13
N TYR A 54 3.41 4.18 -0.89
CA TYR A 54 4.66 3.58 -1.34
C TYR A 54 4.38 2.64 -2.52
N TYR A 55 5.18 2.74 -3.58
CA TYR A 55 5.10 1.88 -4.74
C TYR A 55 6.48 1.33 -5.11
N GLY A 56 6.58 0.04 -5.42
CA GLY A 56 7.75 -0.51 -6.11
C GLY A 56 7.78 0.00 -7.55
N ASP A 57 8.94 0.46 -8.02
CA ASP A 57 9.09 1.02 -9.36
C ASP A 57 9.00 -0.04 -10.48
N LEU A 58 9.26 -1.31 -10.14
CA LEU A 58 9.16 -2.47 -11.05
C LEU A 58 7.82 -3.23 -10.99
N ASP A 59 6.87 -2.84 -10.12
CA ASP A 59 5.54 -3.47 -10.11
C ASP A 59 4.74 -3.03 -11.34
N VAL A 60 4.31 -4.00 -12.15
CA VAL A 60 3.52 -3.75 -13.36
C VAL A 60 2.01 -3.90 -13.13
N VAL A 61 1.58 -4.61 -12.08
CA VAL A 61 0.15 -4.83 -11.79
C VAL A 61 -0.45 -3.55 -11.21
N CYS A 62 0.20 -2.97 -10.21
CA CYS A 62 -0.19 -1.72 -9.57
C CYS A 62 0.94 -0.70 -9.67
N ASN A 63 1.28 -0.30 -10.90
CA ASN A 63 2.48 0.51 -11.14
C ASN A 63 2.47 1.89 -10.46
N PHE A 64 3.68 2.39 -10.17
CA PHE A 64 3.88 3.65 -9.46
C PHE A 64 3.28 4.88 -10.16
N LEU A 65 3.11 4.86 -11.49
CA LEU A 65 2.50 5.98 -12.22
C LEU A 65 1.02 6.15 -11.84
N LEU A 66 0.31 5.04 -11.59
CA LEU A 66 -1.07 5.08 -11.10
C LEU A 66 -1.13 5.74 -9.71
N GLY A 67 -0.24 5.31 -8.80
CA GLY A 67 -0.12 5.89 -7.47
C GLY A 67 0.22 7.38 -7.50
N GLN A 68 1.20 7.76 -8.33
CA GLN A 68 1.63 9.15 -8.46
C GLN A 68 0.46 10.02 -8.95
N ARG A 69 -0.20 9.63 -10.04
CA ARG A 69 -1.35 10.36 -10.59
C ARG A 69 -2.50 10.45 -9.58
N PHE A 70 -2.79 9.38 -8.85
CA PHE A 70 -3.80 9.41 -7.80
C PHE A 70 -3.46 10.46 -6.73
N THR A 71 -2.22 10.49 -6.24
CA THR A 71 -1.81 11.47 -5.22
C THR A 71 -1.83 12.91 -5.72
N GLU A 72 -1.46 13.14 -7.00
CA GLU A 72 -1.55 14.46 -7.65
C GLU A 72 -3.01 14.94 -7.78
N GLN A 73 -3.94 14.03 -8.13
CA GLN A 73 -5.36 14.33 -8.28
C GLN A 73 -6.07 14.73 -6.98
N LEU A 74 -5.46 14.45 -5.81
CA LEU A 74 -6.01 14.91 -4.52
C LEU A 74 -5.91 16.44 -4.36
N GLY A 75 -5.07 17.11 -5.14
CA GLY A 75 -5.02 18.58 -5.22
C GLY A 75 -4.35 19.28 -4.03
N TYR A 76 -3.61 18.55 -3.21
CA TYR A 76 -2.86 19.14 -2.11
C TYR A 76 -1.60 19.87 -2.60
N LYS A 77 -1.22 20.94 -1.89
CA LYS A 77 0.00 21.69 -2.22
C LYS A 77 1.23 20.84 -1.93
N VAL A 78 2.15 20.79 -2.89
CA VAL A 78 3.46 20.16 -2.70
C VAL A 78 4.27 20.96 -1.69
N LYS A 79 4.76 20.28 -0.65
CA LYS A 79 5.67 20.81 0.37
C LYS A 79 7.12 20.64 -0.10
N ASN A 80 7.49 19.42 -0.50
CA ASN A 80 8.80 19.10 -1.05
C ASN A 80 8.61 18.40 -2.39
N ALA A 81 9.09 19.03 -3.47
CA ALA A 81 9.06 18.46 -4.80
C ALA A 81 10.00 17.26 -4.90
N LYS A 82 9.67 16.32 -5.80
CA LYS A 82 10.34 15.02 -5.99
C LYS A 82 11.85 15.06 -5.69
N TYR A 83 12.28 14.36 -4.64
CA TYR A 83 13.67 14.27 -4.22
C TYR A 83 14.07 12.81 -3.94
N PRO A 84 15.35 12.43 -4.09
CA PRO A 84 15.80 11.09 -3.76
C PRO A 84 15.86 10.88 -2.25
N TRP A 85 15.47 9.69 -1.78
CA TRP A 85 15.78 9.24 -0.42
C TRP A 85 16.91 8.20 -0.47
N ILE A 86 17.79 8.24 0.53
CA ILE A 86 19.07 7.52 0.53
C ILE A 86 19.09 6.48 1.65
N VAL A 87 19.49 5.26 1.31
CA VAL A 87 19.81 4.21 2.27
C VAL A 87 21.21 3.70 1.97
N ASN A 88 22.09 3.68 2.99
CA ASN A 88 23.48 3.21 2.86
C ASN A 88 24.27 3.87 1.71
N GLY A 89 24.04 5.16 1.46
CA GLY A 89 24.71 5.91 0.39
C GLY A 89 24.15 5.66 -1.02
N GLN A 90 23.11 4.85 -1.16
CA GLN A 90 22.45 4.56 -2.44
C GLN A 90 21.05 5.18 -2.48
N ILE A 91 20.60 5.55 -3.69
CA ILE A 91 19.23 6.02 -3.92
C ILE A 91 18.30 4.83 -3.72
N GLY A 92 17.52 4.85 -2.64
CA GLY A 92 16.49 3.86 -2.39
C GLY A 92 15.20 4.16 -3.15
N GLY A 93 15.00 5.40 -3.61
CA GLY A 93 13.87 5.79 -4.43
C GLY A 93 13.65 7.29 -4.41
N PHE A 94 12.44 7.73 -4.78
CA PHE A 94 12.07 9.15 -4.81
C PHE A 94 10.82 9.41 -3.98
N ALA A 95 10.74 10.57 -3.33
CA ALA A 95 9.60 10.99 -2.54
C ALA A 95 9.12 12.40 -2.95
N THR A 96 7.81 12.59 -2.92
CA THR A 96 7.14 13.90 -3.01
C THR A 96 6.28 14.06 -1.76
N GLU A 97 6.47 15.16 -1.03
CA GLU A 97 5.70 15.44 0.19
C GLU A 97 4.70 16.57 -0.04
N TYR A 98 3.53 16.46 0.58
CA TYR A 98 2.45 17.44 0.52
C TYR A 98 2.21 18.08 1.89
N VAL A 99 1.67 19.30 1.91
CA VAL A 99 1.54 20.13 3.11
C VAL A 99 0.63 19.53 4.19
N ASN A 100 -0.29 18.65 3.81
CA ASN A 100 -1.30 18.03 4.66
C ASN A 100 -0.87 16.69 5.29
N GLY A 101 0.43 16.36 5.23
CA GLY A 101 0.96 15.13 5.83
C GLY A 101 0.86 13.89 4.93
N LEU A 102 0.56 14.08 3.64
CA LEU A 102 0.63 13.05 2.61
C LEU A 102 2.04 12.98 2.01
N THR A 103 2.55 11.78 1.82
CA THR A 103 3.79 11.51 1.09
C THR A 103 3.55 10.43 0.03
N PHE A 104 3.97 10.70 -1.21
CA PHE A 104 4.08 9.70 -2.26
C PHE A 104 5.55 9.30 -2.40
N THR A 105 5.84 8.01 -2.51
CA THR A 105 7.22 7.55 -2.73
C THR A 105 7.30 6.30 -3.60
N THR A 106 8.38 6.22 -4.36
CA THR A 106 8.81 4.98 -5.03
C THR A 106 9.94 4.34 -4.22
N GLY A 107 10.10 3.03 -4.38
CA GLY A 107 11.31 2.34 -3.93
C GLY A 107 11.87 1.42 -4.99
N ASN A 108 13.19 1.48 -5.12
CA ASN A 108 14.02 0.65 -5.97
C ASN A 108 14.46 -0.55 -5.11
N LYS A 109 14.46 -1.74 -5.68
CA LYS A 109 15.04 -2.92 -5.04
C LYS A 109 16.48 -3.12 -5.52
#